data_AF-A0A452RTP0-F1
#
_entry.id   AF-A0A452RTP0-F1
#
_cell.length_a   1.000
_cell.length_b   1.000
_cell.length_c   1.000
_cell.angle_alpha   90.00
_cell.angle_beta   90.00
_cell.angle_gamma   90.00
#
_symmetry.space_group_name_H-M   'P 1'
#
loop_
_entity.id
_entity.type
_entity.pdbx_description
1 polymer ?
#
loop_
_entity_poly.entity_id
_entity_poly.type
_entity_poly.pdbx_seq_one_letter_code
_entity_poly.pdbx_strand_id
1 'polypeptide(L)'
;IGSGPLVRTQPRLTSDPHLPADLLDDTDVARPRATIPERPLLEGEKRPHGGRQGPCFYIGGSNGASIIGSYCRSKGWQRIQDSRREDYTLKWCEVKCRDNYHSFREGEQLLYQIPNNKLLTTKIGLLGALREYSRVVNKSHKTSSLCAQAK
;
A
#
# COMPACT_ATOMS: atom_id res chain seq x y z
N ILE A 1 -28.87 -43.53 -39.11
CA ILE A 1 -29.13 -43.13 -40.52
C ILE A 1 -29.94 -41.83 -40.42
N GLY A 2 -29.52 -40.62 -40.74
CA GLY A 2 -28.45 -40.08 -41.57
C GLY A 2 -29.04 -38.85 -42.28
N SER A 3 -28.39 -37.68 -42.14
CA SER A 3 -28.49 -36.49 -43.01
C SER A 3 -29.57 -35.42 -42.73
N GLY A 4 -29.13 -34.17 -42.50
CA GLY A 4 -29.90 -32.92 -42.70
C GLY A 4 -30.06 -32.56 -44.19
N PRO A 5 -30.58 -31.36 -44.58
CA PRO A 5 -29.84 -30.09 -44.42
C PRO A 5 -30.66 -28.75 -44.28
N LEU A 6 -29.94 -27.70 -43.86
CA LEU A 6 -29.86 -26.28 -44.30
C LEU A 6 -31.10 -25.34 -44.44
N VAL A 7 -31.26 -24.45 -43.45
CA VAL A 7 -31.38 -22.96 -43.44
C VAL A 7 -32.20 -22.22 -44.53
N ARG A 8 -33.21 -21.42 -44.10
CA ARG A 8 -33.25 -19.93 -44.06
C ARG A 8 -34.70 -19.45 -43.93
N THR A 9 -34.98 -18.49 -43.03
CA THR A 9 -35.67 -17.19 -43.26
C THR A 9 -36.09 -16.56 -41.91
N GLN A 10 -35.58 -15.34 -41.66
CA GLN A 10 -35.84 -14.37 -40.58
C GLN A 10 -37.33 -13.88 -40.57
N PRO A 11 -37.90 -13.21 -39.51
CA PRO A 11 -37.41 -11.88 -39.08
C PRO A 11 -37.68 -11.34 -37.64
N ARG A 12 -36.87 -10.30 -37.32
CA ARG A 12 -37.19 -9.07 -36.54
C ARG A 12 -37.37 -9.24 -35.02
N LEU A 13 -36.96 -8.34 -34.11
CA LEU A 13 -36.50 -6.94 -34.08
C LEU A 13 -35.75 -6.77 -32.74
N THR A 14 -34.59 -6.13 -32.70
CA THR A 14 -34.14 -5.43 -31.47
C THR A 14 -33.57 -4.08 -31.87
N SER A 15 -34.25 -3.05 -31.37
CA SER A 15 -33.98 -1.63 -31.52
C SER A 15 -32.72 -1.20 -30.77
N ASP A 16 -31.84 -0.51 -31.48
CA ASP A 16 -30.75 0.30 -30.96
C ASP A 16 -31.11 1.76 -31.25
N PRO A 17 -31.12 2.64 -30.24
CA PRO A 17 -30.46 3.92 -30.46
C PRO A 17 -29.80 4.48 -29.19
N HIS A 18 -28.59 5.02 -29.32
CA HIS A 18 -28.27 6.43 -29.06
C HIS A 18 -26.75 6.64 -28.99
N LEU A 19 -26.18 7.02 -30.12
CA LEU A 19 -25.02 7.92 -30.16
C LEU A 19 -25.54 9.32 -30.48
N PRO A 20 -24.98 10.36 -29.83
CA PRO A 20 -24.78 11.63 -30.51
C PRO A 20 -23.28 11.92 -30.61
N ALA A 21 -22.83 12.08 -31.85
CA ALA A 21 -21.72 12.96 -32.17
C ALA A 21 -22.21 14.41 -32.10
N ASP A 22 -21.32 15.32 -31.67
CA ASP A 22 -21.23 16.77 -31.95
C ASP A 22 -20.69 17.47 -30.69
N LEU A 23 -19.39 17.79 -30.66
CA LEU A 23 -18.78 19.05 -31.12
C LEU A 23 -18.48 19.97 -29.93
N LEU A 24 -17.21 19.95 -29.55
CA LEU A 24 -16.36 21.05 -29.07
C LEU A 24 -17.06 22.21 -28.33
N ASP A 25 -16.76 22.34 -27.04
CA ASP A 25 -16.57 23.65 -26.42
C ASP A 25 -15.28 23.63 -25.59
N ASP A 26 -14.41 24.57 -25.95
CA ASP A 26 -13.13 24.88 -25.31
C ASP A 26 -13.42 25.58 -24.00
N THR A 27 -13.09 24.97 -22.87
CA THR A 27 -12.77 25.75 -21.67
C THR A 27 -11.75 25.00 -20.82
N ASP A 28 -10.51 25.37 -21.08
CA ASP A 28 -9.33 25.14 -20.26
C ASP A 28 -9.59 25.64 -18.82
N VAL A 29 -9.93 24.71 -17.93
CA VAL A 29 -9.75 24.87 -16.50
C VAL A 29 -8.78 23.79 -16.04
N ALA A 30 -7.50 24.15 -16.11
CA ALA A 30 -6.36 23.43 -15.59
C ALA A 30 -6.64 22.89 -14.17
N ARG A 31 -6.98 21.60 -14.09
CA ARG A 31 -6.96 20.84 -12.84
C ARG A 31 -5.49 20.56 -12.53
N PRO A 32 -4.92 21.00 -11.40
CA PRO A 32 -3.55 20.67 -11.07
C PRO A 32 -3.49 19.16 -10.80
N ARG A 33 -3.00 18.38 -11.77
CA ARG A 33 -2.49 17.05 -11.50
C ARG A 33 -1.30 17.24 -10.57
N ALA A 34 -1.46 16.84 -9.31
CA ALA A 34 -0.36 16.77 -8.37
C ALA A 34 0.65 15.75 -8.91
N THR A 35 1.65 16.24 -9.65
CA THR A 35 2.81 15.47 -10.06
C THR A 35 3.56 15.11 -8.78
N ILE A 36 3.53 13.82 -8.42
CA ILE A 36 4.40 13.29 -7.38
C ILE A 36 5.83 13.54 -7.86
N PRO A 37 6.69 14.26 -7.11
CA PRO A 37 8.07 14.41 -7.49
C PRO A 37 8.73 13.03 -7.42
N GLU A 38 9.13 12.49 -8.57
CA GLU A 38 10.01 11.33 -8.61
C GLU A 38 11.35 11.75 -7.99
N ARG A 39 11.54 11.41 -6.72
CA ARG A 39 12.86 11.47 -6.09
C ARG A 39 13.72 10.41 -6.75
N PRO A 40 14.95 10.72 -7.21
CA PRO A 40 15.88 9.69 -7.64
C PRO A 40 16.13 8.75 -6.46
N LEU A 41 15.62 7.53 -6.55
CA LEU A 41 15.98 6.44 -5.65
C LEU A 41 17.47 6.18 -5.85
N LEU A 42 18.27 6.54 -4.86
CA LEU A 42 19.69 6.20 -4.83
C LEU A 42 19.79 4.67 -4.95
N GLU A 43 20.41 4.24 -6.03
CA GLU A 43 20.68 2.84 -6.38
C GLU A 43 21.59 2.24 -5.30
N GLY A 44 20.98 1.65 -4.28
CA GLY A 44 21.68 0.92 -3.22
C GLY A 44 22.24 -0.39 -3.78
N GLU A 45 23.56 -0.48 -3.73
CA GLU A 45 24.44 -1.66 -3.83
C GLU A 45 23.87 -2.94 -4.50
N LYS A 46 24.41 -3.23 -5.69
CA LYS A 46 24.26 -4.52 -6.39
C LYS A 46 24.70 -5.68 -5.48
N ARG A 47 23.74 -6.43 -4.94
CA ARG A 47 23.99 -7.80 -4.47
C ARG A 47 24.20 -8.73 -5.68
N PRO A 48 25.21 -9.62 -5.70
CA PRO A 48 25.49 -10.47 -6.83
C PRO A 48 24.73 -11.80 -6.70
N HIS A 49 23.50 -11.92 -7.19
CA HIS A 49 22.80 -13.22 -7.19
C HIS A 49 21.94 -13.39 -8.46
N GLY A 50 22.11 -14.55 -9.11
CA GLY A 50 21.76 -14.80 -10.51
C GLY A 50 20.27 -14.77 -10.87
N GLY A 51 20.02 -14.50 -12.15
CA GLY A 51 18.69 -14.50 -12.77
C GLY A 51 17.89 -13.24 -12.46
N ARG A 52 17.24 -12.69 -13.48
CA ARG A 52 16.40 -11.49 -13.47
C ARG A 52 15.11 -11.68 -12.62
N GLN A 53 15.25 -12.01 -11.35
CA GLN A 53 14.13 -12.24 -10.43
C GLN A 53 13.98 -11.01 -9.54
N GLY A 54 12.81 -10.37 -9.62
CA GLY A 54 12.49 -9.22 -8.79
C GLY A 54 12.32 -9.60 -7.30
N PRO A 55 12.25 -8.61 -6.42
CA PRO A 55 12.10 -8.82 -4.97
C PRO A 55 10.86 -9.65 -4.62
N CYS A 56 10.92 -10.32 -3.47
CA CYS A 56 9.85 -11.20 -2.99
C CYS A 56 8.83 -10.45 -2.14
N PHE A 57 7.55 -10.81 -2.26
CA PHE A 57 6.50 -10.31 -1.37
C PHE A 57 5.53 -11.40 -0.92
N TYR A 58 4.99 -11.23 0.29
CA TYR A 58 3.98 -12.11 0.87
C TYR A 58 2.68 -11.32 1.13
N ILE A 59 1.54 -11.98 0.90
CA ILE A 59 0.21 -11.45 1.24
C ILE A 59 -0.53 -12.48 2.07
N GLY A 60 -0.87 -12.12 3.32
CA GLY A 60 -1.74 -12.87 4.21
C GLY A 60 -3.06 -12.13 4.49
N GLY A 61 -4.19 -12.85 4.44
CA GLY A 61 -5.51 -12.25 4.57
C GLY A 61 -6.05 -11.69 3.26
N SER A 62 -7.15 -10.94 3.34
CA SER A 62 -7.91 -10.47 2.17
C SER A 62 -7.89 -8.95 1.99
N ASN A 63 -7.74 -8.21 3.09
CA ASN A 63 -7.76 -6.75 3.08
C ASN A 63 -6.66 -6.17 2.17
N GLY A 64 -7.03 -5.43 1.13
CA GLY A 64 -6.10 -4.80 0.19
C GLY A 64 -5.26 -5.77 -0.67
N ALA A 65 -5.49 -7.08 -0.58
CA ALA A 65 -4.68 -8.11 -1.22
C ALA A 65 -4.60 -7.96 -2.76
N SER A 66 -5.73 -7.61 -3.40
CA SER A 66 -5.80 -7.44 -4.85
C SER A 66 -4.98 -6.23 -5.32
N ILE A 67 -5.07 -5.11 -4.62
CA ILE A 67 -4.38 -3.85 -4.94
C ILE A 67 -2.87 -4.04 -4.80
N ILE A 68 -2.42 -4.49 -3.62
CA ILE A 68 -1.00 -4.70 -3.34
C ILE A 68 -0.43 -5.79 -4.26
N GLY A 69 -1.16 -6.89 -4.40
CA GLY A 69 -0.71 -8.00 -5.25
C GLY A 69 -0.56 -7.60 -6.72
N SER A 70 -1.48 -6.79 -7.26
CA SER A 70 -1.41 -6.33 -8.64
C SER A 70 -0.26 -5.34 -8.85
N TYR A 71 -0.06 -4.41 -7.90
CA TYR A 71 1.07 -3.49 -7.91
C TYR A 71 2.41 -4.23 -7.93
N CYS A 72 2.64 -5.14 -6.98
CA CYS A 72 3.89 -5.90 -6.89
C CYS A 72 4.14 -6.71 -8.16
N ARG A 73 3.12 -7.42 -8.68
CA ARG A 73 3.25 -8.17 -9.94
C ARG A 73 3.60 -7.27 -11.12
N SER A 74 2.98 -6.09 -11.25
CA SER A 74 3.31 -5.13 -12.32
C SER A 74 4.74 -4.59 -12.24
N LYS A 75 5.35 -4.63 -11.05
CA LYS A 75 6.75 -4.25 -10.83
C LYS A 75 7.73 -5.42 -11.01
N GLY A 76 7.26 -6.60 -11.43
CA GLY A 76 8.07 -7.79 -11.60
C GLY A 76 8.46 -8.49 -10.29
N TRP A 77 7.77 -8.19 -9.19
CA TRP A 77 8.02 -8.82 -7.89
C TRP A 77 7.43 -10.23 -7.86
N GLN A 78 8.03 -11.09 -7.06
CA GLN A 78 7.65 -12.49 -6.93
C GLN A 78 6.82 -12.73 -5.67
N ARG A 79 5.66 -13.36 -5.83
CA ARG A 79 4.83 -13.72 -4.68
C ARG A 79 5.36 -14.99 -4.03
N ILE A 80 5.68 -14.93 -2.74
CA ILE A 80 6.01 -16.10 -1.93
C ILE A 80 4.76 -16.59 -1.19
N GLN A 81 4.66 -17.90 -0.99
CA GLN A 81 3.56 -18.52 -0.24
C GLN A 81 3.92 -18.84 1.21
N ASP A 82 5.18 -19.20 1.47
CA ASP A 82 5.65 -19.46 2.83
C ASP A 82 5.92 -18.14 3.55
N SER A 83 5.15 -17.89 4.62
CA SER A 83 5.30 -16.70 5.46
C SER A 83 6.54 -16.70 6.34
N ARG A 84 7.23 -17.84 6.46
CA ARG A 84 8.43 -17.99 7.31
C ARG A 84 9.72 -17.64 6.58
N ARG A 85 9.66 -17.48 5.25
CA ARG A 85 10.80 -16.96 4.49
C ARG A 85 11.15 -15.57 4.99
N GLU A 86 12.45 -15.29 5.07
CA GLU A 86 12.99 -14.02 5.54
C GLU A 86 13.54 -13.15 4.40
N ASP A 87 13.66 -13.68 3.19
CA ASP A 87 14.14 -12.96 2.02
C ASP A 87 13.02 -12.20 1.29
N TYR A 88 11.96 -11.82 2.01
CA TYR A 88 10.94 -10.91 1.51
C TYR A 88 11.44 -9.46 1.55
N THR A 89 10.95 -8.65 0.62
CA THR A 89 11.05 -7.19 0.70
C THR A 89 9.77 -6.60 1.30
N LEU A 90 8.61 -7.21 1.04
CA LEU A 90 7.32 -6.76 1.58
C LEU A 90 6.51 -7.91 2.18
N LYS A 91 5.99 -7.71 3.39
CA LYS A 91 4.96 -8.56 4.00
C LYS A 91 3.69 -7.74 4.26
N TRP A 92 2.64 -8.05 3.51
CA TRP A 92 1.31 -7.48 3.70
C TRP A 92 0.43 -8.50 4.42
N CYS A 93 -0.02 -8.18 5.64
CA CYS A 93 -0.93 -9.05 6.38
C CYS A 93 -2.14 -8.25 6.87
N GLU A 94 -3.28 -8.90 7.02
CA GLU A 94 -4.46 -8.28 7.62
C GLU A 94 -4.35 -8.22 9.15
N VAL A 95 -3.93 -9.33 9.77
CA VAL A 95 -3.86 -9.48 11.22
C VAL A 95 -2.41 -9.43 11.70
N LYS A 96 -2.20 -8.66 12.78
CA LYS A 96 -0.92 -8.59 13.48
C LYS A 96 -0.59 -9.94 14.13
N CYS A 97 0.52 -10.53 13.70
CA CYS A 97 1.14 -11.68 14.35
C CYS A 97 2.54 -11.31 14.81
N ARG A 98 2.95 -11.76 16.02
CA ARG A 98 4.28 -11.53 16.57
C ARG A 98 5.37 -12.03 15.63
N ASP A 99 5.14 -13.18 15.01
CA ASP A 99 6.12 -13.87 14.17
C ASP A 99 6.44 -13.09 12.89
N ASN A 100 5.54 -12.20 12.44
CA ASN A 100 5.79 -11.32 11.29
C ASN A 100 6.85 -10.26 11.57
N TYR A 101 7.15 -9.96 12.84
CA TYR A 101 8.13 -8.96 13.25
C TYR A 101 9.44 -9.56 13.73
N HIS A 102 9.47 -10.87 14.01
CA HIS A 102 10.65 -11.52 14.59
C HIS A 102 11.87 -11.44 13.66
N SER A 103 11.66 -11.65 12.36
CA SER A 103 12.71 -11.59 11.33
C SER A 103 12.89 -10.21 10.72
N PHE A 104 12.25 -9.17 11.28
CA PHE A 104 12.25 -7.82 10.69
C PHE A 104 13.64 -7.20 10.75
N ARG A 105 14.15 -6.78 9.58
CA ARG A 105 15.41 -6.04 9.46
C ARG A 105 15.15 -4.67 8.83
N GLU A 106 15.44 -3.63 9.61
CA GLU A 106 15.29 -2.24 9.17
C GLU A 106 16.17 -1.97 7.94
N GLY A 107 15.64 -1.24 6.96
CA GLY A 107 16.31 -0.95 5.70
C GLY A 107 16.28 -2.08 4.67
N GLU A 108 16.02 -3.32 5.07
CA GLU A 108 15.93 -4.47 4.14
C GLU A 108 14.49 -4.85 3.82
N GLN A 109 13.59 -4.72 4.80
CA GLN A 109 12.24 -5.24 4.74
C GLN A 109 11.18 -4.19 5.04
N LEU A 110 9.97 -4.40 4.53
CA LEU A 110 8.78 -3.60 4.82
C LEU A 110 7.64 -4.47 5.34
N LEU A 111 7.03 -4.01 6.43
CA LEU A 111 5.82 -4.58 7.02
C LEU A 111 4.67 -3.57 6.96
N TYR A 112 3.45 -4.07 6.79
CA TYR A 112 2.22 -3.27 6.67
C TYR A 112 1.84 -2.45 7.92
N GLN A 113 2.47 -2.67 9.08
CA GLN A 113 2.17 -1.96 10.32
C GLN A 113 3.43 -1.73 11.16
N ILE A 114 3.47 -0.58 11.83
CA ILE A 114 4.50 -0.27 12.83
C ILE A 114 4.21 -1.09 14.11
N PRO A 115 5.23 -1.69 14.75
CA PRO A 115 5.11 -2.28 16.08
C PRO A 115 4.47 -1.30 17.09
N ASN A 116 3.82 -1.82 18.12
CA ASN A 116 3.25 -1.02 19.22
C ASN A 116 2.28 0.11 18.83
N ASN A 117 1.70 0.09 17.63
CA ASN A 117 0.71 1.07 17.18
C ASN A 117 -0.52 1.22 18.10
N LYS A 118 -0.84 0.22 18.94
CA LYS A 118 -1.92 0.27 19.94
C LYS A 118 -1.82 1.45 20.90
N LEU A 119 -0.62 2.01 21.09
CA LEU A 119 -0.41 3.24 21.84
C LEU A 119 -1.21 4.41 21.25
N LEU A 120 -1.38 4.45 19.93
CA LEU A 120 -2.06 5.54 19.22
C LEU A 120 -3.41 5.10 18.63
N THR A 121 -3.61 3.81 18.40
CA THR A 121 -4.80 3.27 17.73
C THR A 121 -5.86 2.73 18.68
N THR A 122 -5.72 2.95 19.99
CA THR A 122 -6.74 2.60 20.99
C THR A 122 -7.12 3.83 21.82
N LYS A 123 -8.36 3.89 22.30
CA LYS A 123 -8.83 5.00 23.15
C LYS A 123 -7.97 5.16 24.41
N ILE A 124 -7.70 4.05 25.09
CA ILE A 124 -6.89 4.03 26.32
C ILE A 124 -5.43 4.37 26.01
N GLY A 125 -4.85 3.78 24.96
CA GLY A 125 -3.48 4.09 24.55
C GLY A 125 -3.31 5.57 24.23
N LEU A 126 -4.22 6.13 23.43
CA LEU A 126 -4.16 7.54 23.04
C LEU A 126 -4.31 8.47 24.24
N LEU A 127 -5.27 8.21 25.13
CA LEU A 127 -5.44 8.97 26.37
C LEU A 127 -4.17 8.92 27.23
N GLY A 128 -3.56 7.74 27.37
CA GLY A 128 -2.32 7.55 28.11
C GLY A 128 -1.16 8.34 27.49
N ALA A 129 -0.98 8.24 26.18
CA ALA A 129 0.07 8.94 25.45
C ALA A 129 -0.05 10.46 25.59
N LEU A 130 -1.27 11.02 25.47
CA LEU A 130 -1.52 12.46 25.61
C LEU A 130 -1.27 12.95 27.04
N ARG A 131 -1.69 12.19 28.04
CA ARG A 131 -1.43 12.52 29.46
C ARG A 131 0.06 12.52 29.78
N GLU A 132 0.78 11.50 29.30
CA GLU A 132 2.22 11.40 29.52
C GLU A 132 2.97 12.52 28.80
N TYR A 133 2.60 12.82 27.55
CA TYR A 133 3.14 13.95 26.82
C TYR A 133 2.95 15.27 27.58
N SER A 134 1.74 15.56 28.05
CA SER A 134 1.44 16.75 28.84
C SER A 134 2.31 16.82 30.11
N ARG A 135 2.48 15.69 30.82
CA ARG A 135 3.33 15.59 32.01
C ARG A 135 4.80 15.91 31.70
N VAL A 136 5.35 15.33 30.64
CA VAL A 136 6.76 15.53 30.23
C VAL A 136 7.00 16.97 29.80
N VAL A 137 6.15 17.50 28.94
CA VAL A 137 6.24 18.88 28.42
C VAL A 137 6.15 19.90 29.57
N ASN A 138 5.18 19.73 30.47
CA ASN A 138 5.04 20.62 31.63
C ASN A 138 6.21 20.52 32.61
N LYS A 139 6.83 19.33 32.74
CA LYS A 139 8.05 19.16 33.54
C LYS A 139 9.23 19.88 32.88
N SER A 140 9.42 19.72 31.57
CA SER A 140 10.50 20.40 30.85
C SER A 140 10.39 21.92 30.93
N HIS A 141 9.18 22.49 30.82
CA HIS A 141 8.96 23.93 30.95
C HIS A 141 9.28 24.46 32.36
N LYS A 142 8.92 23.70 33.40
CA LYS A 142 9.28 24.05 34.79
C LYS A 142 10.78 23.96 35.05
N THR A 143 11.45 22.96 34.50
CA THR A 143 12.91 22.84 34.66
C THR A 143 13.65 23.91 33.87
N SER A 144 13.18 24.29 32.68
CA SER A 144 13.80 25.37 31.91
C SER A 144 13.60 26.75 32.55
N SER A 145 12.45 27.00 33.19
CA SER A 145 12.22 28.27 33.90
C SER A 145 13.09 28.40 35.16
N LEU A 146 13.29 27.31 35.90
CA LEU A 146 14.14 27.29 37.09
C LEU A 146 15.63 27.54 36.75
N CYS A 147 16.14 26.98 35.66
CA CYS A 147 17.51 27.25 35.21
C CYS A 147 17.72 28.69 34.70
N ALA A 148 16.66 29.34 34.20
CA ALA A 148 16.73 30.74 33.74
C ALA A 148 16.70 31.77 34.88
N GLN A 149 16.15 31.41 36.06
CA GLN A 149 16.10 32.28 37.24
C GLN A 149 17.32 32.14 38.18
N ALA A 150 18.25 31.22 37.87
CA ALA A 150 19.43 30.93 38.70
C ALA A 150 20.73 31.57 38.15
N LYS A 151 20.63 32.64 37.36
CA LYS A 151 21.75 33.33 36.71
C LYS A 151 21.64 34.82 36.92
#